data_AF-A0A1F9XKZ1-F1
#
_entry.id   AF-A0A1F9XKZ1-F1
#
_cell.length_a   1.000
_cell.length_b   1.000
_cell.length_c   1.000
_cell.angle_alpha   90.00
_cell.angle_beta   90.00
_cell.angle_gamma   90.00
#
_symmetry.space_group_name_H-M   'P 1'
#
loop_
_entity.id
_entity.type
_entity.pdbx_description
1 polymer ?
#
loop_
_entity_poly.entity_id
_entity_poly.type
_entity_poly.pdbx_seq_one_letter_code
_entity_poly.pdbx_strand_id
1 'polypeptide(L)'
;MGLTRLQYNIDEMKNDEFINQYIALVKSIAGKYNKSGVPFGDLVQEGLLGLLHAKKNYNSKQNTLFSTYAYPWIHKRIREYAKKESTRGFAELDENILENTPEQASPGTDETGINLPDSLNQIEKTILKHLFEDRMPLDKIALLLGLKRERVRQIKQKALRKMKINNNLTQSLYPLKTGTV
;
A
#
# COMPACT_ATOMS: atom_id res chain seq x y z
N MET A 1 8.78 26.58 40.22
CA MET A 1 7.93 25.46 40.69
C MET A 1 7.61 24.57 39.50
N GLY A 2 8.37 23.48 39.33
CA GLY A 2 8.13 22.54 38.24
C GLY A 2 6.80 21.83 38.46
N LEU A 3 5.93 21.84 37.45
CA LEU A 3 4.72 21.03 37.43
C LEU A 3 5.16 19.58 37.65
N THR A 4 5.00 19.07 38.86
CA THR A 4 5.12 17.65 39.17
C THR A 4 4.15 16.94 38.26
N ARG A 5 4.67 16.44 37.13
CA ARG A 5 3.97 15.56 36.22
C ARG A 5 3.47 14.43 37.10
N LEU A 6 2.17 14.37 37.33
CA LEU A 6 1.52 13.25 38.00
C LEU A 6 1.96 12.01 37.23
N GLN A 7 2.89 11.25 37.83
CA GLN A 7 3.38 10.00 37.30
C GLN A 7 2.22 9.02 37.53
N TYR A 8 1.22 9.07 36.64
CA TYR A 8 0.06 8.20 36.75
C TYR A 8 0.57 6.76 36.62
N ASN A 9 0.24 5.92 37.60
CA ASN A 9 0.73 4.56 37.65
C ASN A 9 -0.02 3.71 36.63
N ILE A 10 0.40 3.82 35.37
CA ILE A 10 -0.23 3.18 34.20
C ILE A 10 -0.32 1.67 34.36
N ASP A 11 0.62 1.08 35.10
CA ASP A 11 0.70 -0.36 35.34
C ASP A 11 -0.47 -0.87 36.19
N GLU A 12 -1.04 -0.03 37.06
CA GLU A 12 -2.16 -0.39 37.94
C GLU A 12 -3.53 -0.06 37.34
N MET A 13 -3.57 0.70 36.24
CA MET A 13 -4.83 1.06 35.59
C MET A 13 -5.52 -0.17 34.98
N LYS A 14 -6.83 -0.29 35.21
CA LYS A 14 -7.67 -1.24 34.49
C LYS A 14 -7.60 -0.96 32.99
N ASN A 15 -7.71 -2.01 32.18
CA ASN A 15 -7.55 -1.89 30.73
C ASN A 15 -8.59 -0.94 30.11
N ASP A 16 -9.84 -0.99 30.56
CA ASP A 16 -10.90 -0.14 29.99
C ASP A 16 -10.65 1.35 30.24
N GLU A 17 -10.27 1.70 31.48
CA GLU A 17 -9.96 3.07 31.87
C GLU A 17 -8.74 3.60 31.11
N PHE A 18 -7.70 2.77 31.02
CA PHE A 18 -6.50 3.07 30.27
C PHE A 18 -6.79 3.26 28.77
N ILE A 19 -7.59 2.38 28.16
CA ILE A 19 -7.99 2.51 26.76
C ILE A 19 -8.79 3.80 26.56
N ASN A 20 -9.76 4.10 27.42
CA ASN A 20 -10.57 5.31 27.34
C ASN A 20 -9.71 6.58 27.44
N GLN A 21 -8.67 6.58 28.25
CA GLN A 21 -7.74 7.71 28.35
C GLN A 21 -6.94 7.95 27.06
N TYR A 22 -6.52 6.89 26.37
CA TYR A 22 -5.62 6.99 25.21
C TYR A 22 -6.31 6.76 23.85
N ILE A 23 -7.61 6.49 23.81
CA ILE A 23 -8.35 6.24 22.57
C ILE A 23 -8.29 7.43 21.59
N ALA A 24 -8.30 8.66 22.10
CA ALA A 24 -8.20 9.87 21.27
C ALA A 24 -6.84 9.97 20.57
N LEU A 25 -5.76 9.59 21.26
CA LEU A 25 -4.42 9.49 20.65
C LEU A 25 -4.42 8.45 19.53
N VAL A 26 -4.96 7.26 19.79
CA VAL A 26 -5.03 6.19 18.78
C VAL A 26 -5.84 6.64 17.56
N LYS A 27 -7.03 7.20 17.76
CA LYS A 27 -7.88 7.76 16.69
C LYS A 27 -7.15 8.84 15.88
N SER A 28 -6.39 9.72 16.53
CA SER A 28 -5.62 10.76 15.85
C SER A 28 -4.52 10.20 14.93
N ILE A 29 -3.88 9.10 15.33
CA ILE A 29 -2.85 8.42 14.54
C ILE A 29 -3.50 7.64 13.39
N ALA A 30 -4.57 6.90 13.67
CA ALA A 30 -5.35 6.16 12.67
C ALA A 30 -5.90 7.07 11.57
N GLY A 31 -6.34 8.29 11.92
CA GLY A 31 -6.88 9.25 10.94
C GLY A 31 -5.90 9.63 9.84
N LYS A 32 -4.58 9.55 10.09
CA LYS A 32 -3.54 9.77 9.08
C LYS A 32 -3.56 8.70 7.97
N TYR A 33 -4.22 7.56 8.19
CA TYR A 33 -4.28 6.41 7.30
C TYR A 33 -5.63 6.25 6.59
N ASN A 34 -6.57 7.19 6.71
CA ASN A 34 -7.90 7.11 6.07
C ASN A 34 -7.83 6.92 4.54
N LYS A 35 -6.76 7.37 3.88
CA LYS A 35 -6.57 7.23 2.42
C LYS A 35 -6.04 5.86 1.99
N SER A 36 -5.87 4.91 2.92
CA SER A 36 -5.34 3.57 2.64
C SER A 36 -6.38 2.61 2.03
N GLY A 37 -7.66 2.98 2.03
CA GLY A 37 -8.77 2.10 1.61
C GLY A 37 -9.23 1.13 2.69
N VAL A 38 -8.61 1.15 3.87
CA VAL A 38 -8.96 0.31 5.02
C VAL A 38 -10.00 1.02 5.89
N PRO A 39 -11.02 0.30 6.42
CA PRO A 39 -11.99 0.89 7.34
C PRO A 39 -11.32 1.53 8.56
N PHE A 40 -11.81 2.71 8.96
CA PHE A 40 -11.25 3.45 10.09
C PHE A 40 -11.34 2.67 11.41
N GLY A 41 -12.42 1.92 11.62
CA GLY A 41 -12.61 1.07 12.78
C GLY A 41 -11.46 0.07 12.94
N ASP A 42 -11.09 -0.61 11.86
CA ASP A 42 -10.02 -1.62 11.88
C ASP A 42 -8.65 -0.98 12.18
N LEU A 43 -8.38 0.19 11.62
CA LEU A 43 -7.16 0.95 11.92
C LEU A 43 -7.09 1.34 13.41
N VAL A 44 -8.22 1.72 14.01
CA VAL A 44 -8.29 2.02 15.44
C VAL A 44 -8.05 0.76 16.28
N GLN A 45 -8.64 -0.38 15.91
CA GLN A 45 -8.46 -1.64 16.63
C GLN A 45 -6.99 -2.10 16.60
N GLU A 46 -6.34 -2.05 15.45
CA GLU A 46 -4.92 -2.37 15.33
C GLU A 46 -4.03 -1.38 16.09
N GLY A 47 -4.42 -0.11 16.12
CA GLY A 47 -3.78 0.91 16.94
C GLY A 47 -3.90 0.62 18.44
N LEU A 48 -5.05 0.13 18.90
CA LEU A 48 -5.27 -0.28 20.29
C LEU A 48 -4.40 -1.48 20.69
N LEU A 49 -4.19 -2.44 19.79
CA LEU A 49 -3.23 -3.53 20.01
C LEU A 49 -1.80 -2.99 20.18
N GLY A 50 -1.40 -2.02 19.37
CA GLY A 50 -0.12 -1.32 19.53
C GLY A 50 0.00 -0.55 20.85
N LEU A 51 -1.08 0.08 21.30
CA LEU A 51 -1.17 0.79 22.58
C LEU A 51 -0.99 -0.19 23.77
N LEU A 52 -1.71 -1.31 23.77
CA LEU A 52 -1.61 -2.33 24.82
C LEU A 52 -0.22 -2.98 24.84
N HIS A 53 0.39 -3.18 23.68
CA HIS A 53 1.78 -3.63 23.59
C HIS A 53 2.74 -2.62 24.23
N ALA A 54 2.54 -1.32 23.99
CA ALA A 54 3.33 -0.28 24.63
C ALA A 54 3.12 -0.28 26.16
N LYS A 55 1.87 -0.42 26.63
CA LYS A 55 1.56 -0.52 28.08
C LYS A 55 2.38 -1.61 28.75
N LYS A 56 2.41 -2.82 28.17
CA LYS A 56 3.10 -3.99 28.73
C LYS A 56 4.62 -3.78 28.92
N ASN A 57 5.25 -2.96 28.08
CA ASN A 57 6.70 -2.78 28.05
C ASN A 57 7.16 -1.40 28.57
N TYR A 58 6.22 -0.57 29.01
CA TYR A 58 6.54 0.77 29.48
C TYR A 58 7.18 0.71 30.86
N ASN A 59 8.15 1.59 31.09
CA ASN A 59 8.79 1.75 32.38
C ASN A 59 8.65 3.20 32.85
N SER A 60 7.79 3.41 33.86
CA SER A 60 7.48 4.72 34.42
C SER A 60 8.69 5.43 35.05
N LYS A 61 9.76 4.70 35.37
CA LYS A 61 11.01 5.24 35.93
C LYS A 61 11.87 5.99 34.91
N GLN A 62 11.60 5.85 33.60
CA GLN A 62 12.42 6.45 32.53
C GLN A 62 12.08 7.91 32.19
N ASN A 63 11.37 8.66 33.06
CA ASN A 63 11.01 10.09 32.92
C ASN A 63 10.33 10.52 31.60
N THR A 64 9.97 9.59 30.73
CA THR A 64 9.32 9.85 29.44
C THR A 64 7.81 9.75 29.60
N LEU A 65 7.01 10.54 28.87
CA LEU A 65 5.55 10.31 28.86
C LEU A 65 5.23 8.99 28.20
N PHE A 66 4.22 8.32 28.73
CA PHE A 66 3.66 7.16 28.06
C PHE A 66 3.15 7.47 26.65
N SER A 67 2.50 8.62 26.43
CA SER A 67 2.01 9.01 25.09
C SER A 67 3.15 9.10 24.06
N THR A 68 4.30 9.65 24.46
CA THR A 68 5.52 9.69 23.64
C THR A 68 6.05 8.29 23.38
N TYR A 69 6.11 7.44 24.43
CA TYR A 69 6.58 6.07 24.31
C TYR A 69 5.68 5.18 23.43
N ALA A 70 4.36 5.37 23.51
CA ALA A 70 3.37 4.55 22.82
C ALA A 70 3.22 4.91 21.34
N TYR A 71 3.49 6.16 20.95
CA TYR A 71 3.32 6.64 19.58
C TYR A 71 4.00 5.75 18.52
N PRO A 72 5.28 5.37 18.63
CA PRO A 72 5.94 4.51 17.63
C PRO A 72 5.29 3.14 17.49
N TRP A 73 4.80 2.55 18.59
CA TRP A 73 4.15 1.23 18.59
C TRP A 73 2.79 1.27 17.90
N ILE A 74 1.95 2.24 18.27
CA ILE A 74 0.63 2.46 17.66
C ILE A 74 0.80 2.72 16.16
N HIS A 75 1.69 3.67 15.81
CA HIS A 75 1.93 4.05 14.42
C HIS A 75 2.49 2.90 13.58
N LYS A 76 3.45 2.12 14.12
CA LYS A 76 4.00 0.95 13.43
C LYS A 76 2.90 -0.07 13.14
N ARG A 77 2.04 -0.38 14.13
CA ARG A 77 0.98 -1.37 13.94
C ARG A 77 -0.03 -0.97 12.88
N ILE A 78 -0.54 0.25 12.95
CA ILE A 78 -1.49 0.78 11.97
C ILE A 78 -0.86 0.77 10.56
N ARG A 79 0.40 1.19 10.44
CA ARG A 79 1.12 1.22 9.15
C ARG A 79 1.26 -0.17 8.54
N GLU A 80 1.62 -1.18 9.33
CA GLU A 80 1.80 -2.55 8.86
C GLU A 80 0.48 -3.16 8.41
N TYR A 81 -0.58 -2.96 9.19
CA TYR A 81 -1.92 -3.43 8.85
C TYR A 81 -2.45 -2.77 7.57
N ALA A 82 -2.38 -1.44 7.47
CA ALA A 82 -2.84 -0.70 6.30
C ALA A 82 -2.14 -1.15 5.00
N LYS A 83 -0.84 -1.46 5.07
CA LYS A 83 -0.07 -2.00 3.93
C LYS A 83 -0.52 -3.41 3.55
N LYS A 84 -0.74 -4.27 4.54
CA LYS A 84 -1.16 -5.66 4.31
C LYS A 84 -2.53 -5.71 3.66
N GLU A 85 -3.48 -4.94 4.16
CA GLU A 85 -4.87 -4.97 3.70
C GLU A 85 -5.03 -4.28 2.33
N SER A 86 -4.31 -3.18 2.09
CA SER A 86 -4.22 -2.56 0.76
C SER A 86 -3.63 -3.50 -0.30
N THR A 87 -2.85 -4.52 0.10
CA THR A 87 -2.32 -5.53 -0.82
C THR A 87 -3.32 -6.66 -1.05
N ARG A 88 -4.18 -6.98 -0.06
CA ARG A 88 -5.19 -8.04 -0.13
C ARG A 88 -6.40 -7.68 -0.98
N GLY A 89 -6.86 -6.42 -0.92
CA GLY A 89 -7.99 -5.97 -1.76
C GLY A 89 -7.73 -6.02 -3.28
N PHE A 90 -6.50 -6.24 -3.73
CA PHE A 90 -6.17 -6.54 -5.14
C PHE A 90 -6.10 -8.04 -5.46
N ALA A 91 -6.01 -8.90 -4.45
CA ALA A 91 -5.89 -10.35 -4.61
C ALA A 91 -7.26 -11.06 -4.62
N GLU A 92 -8.31 -10.40 -4.14
CA GLU A 92 -9.70 -10.87 -4.19
C GLU A 92 -10.46 -10.13 -5.32
N LEU A 93 -10.06 -10.38 -6.57
CA LEU A 93 -10.98 -10.24 -7.71
C LEU A 93 -11.40 -11.65 -8.09
N ASP A 94 -12.71 -11.88 -8.01
CA ASP A 94 -13.40 -13.17 -8.10
C ASP A 94 -12.84 -14.16 -9.13
N GLU A 95 -12.42 -15.33 -8.64
CA GLU A 95 -12.13 -16.51 -9.46
C GLU A 95 -13.40 -17.07 -10.15
N ASN A 96 -14.58 -16.48 -9.90
CA ASN A 96 -15.88 -16.91 -10.42
C ASN A 96 -16.47 -16.02 -11.54
N ILE A 97 -15.78 -14.97 -12.02
CA ILE A 97 -16.32 -14.11 -13.10
C ILE A 97 -15.79 -14.49 -14.51
N LEU A 98 -14.84 -15.43 -14.63
CA LEU A 98 -14.16 -15.72 -15.90
C LEU A 98 -14.77 -16.82 -16.78
N GLU A 99 -15.93 -17.40 -16.43
CA GLU A 99 -16.41 -18.61 -17.13
C GLU A 99 -17.56 -18.42 -18.13
N ASN A 100 -18.00 -17.19 -18.44
CA ASN A 100 -19.00 -17.00 -19.50
C ASN A 100 -18.68 -15.79 -20.38
N THR A 101 -17.76 -15.95 -21.33
CA THR A 101 -17.79 -15.15 -22.56
C THR A 101 -17.54 -16.09 -23.73
N PRO A 102 -18.49 -16.20 -24.68
CA PRO A 102 -18.42 -17.18 -25.76
C PRO A 102 -17.21 -16.91 -26.67
N GLU A 103 -16.40 -17.94 -26.78
CA GLU A 103 -15.33 -18.13 -27.76
C GLU A 103 -15.95 -18.16 -29.17
N GLN A 104 -15.90 -17.04 -29.91
CA GLN A 104 -16.15 -17.03 -31.37
C GLN A 104 -15.29 -15.95 -32.06
N ALA A 105 -14.29 -16.44 -32.80
CA ALA A 105 -13.60 -15.96 -34.02
C ALA A 105 -13.73 -14.49 -34.48
N SER A 106 -12.71 -13.83 -35.05
CA SER A 106 -11.87 -14.25 -36.20
C SER A 106 -10.82 -13.12 -36.49
N PRO A 107 -10.14 -13.09 -37.65
CA PRO A 107 -8.98 -13.85 -38.14
C PRO A 107 -7.73 -12.94 -38.31
N GLY A 108 -6.60 -13.51 -38.72
CA GLY A 108 -5.27 -12.90 -38.62
C GLY A 108 -4.99 -11.61 -39.40
N THR A 109 -3.97 -10.91 -38.91
CA THR A 109 -2.88 -10.27 -39.66
C THR A 109 -1.76 -10.01 -38.65
N ASP A 110 -0.63 -10.69 -38.86
CA ASP A 110 0.75 -10.28 -38.67
C ASP A 110 1.05 -9.16 -37.64
N GLU A 111 2.03 -9.46 -36.77
CA GLU A 111 2.92 -8.49 -36.11
C GLU A 111 2.31 -7.38 -35.22
N THR A 112 1.60 -7.75 -34.15
CA THR A 112 1.42 -6.86 -32.98
C THR A 112 2.58 -6.95 -32.00
N GLY A 113 3.81 -6.87 -32.52
CA GLY A 113 4.95 -6.52 -31.69
C GLY A 113 4.76 -5.09 -31.21
N ILE A 114 4.51 -4.88 -29.91
CA ILE A 114 4.50 -3.54 -29.33
C ILE A 114 5.85 -2.90 -29.69
N ASN A 115 5.85 -1.90 -30.56
CA ASN A 115 7.08 -1.26 -31.02
C ASN A 115 7.61 -0.40 -29.85
N LEU A 116 8.42 -1.02 -28.98
CA LEU A 116 9.01 -0.34 -27.83
C LEU A 116 10.08 0.63 -28.33
N PRO A 117 9.98 1.94 -28.01
CA PRO A 117 10.91 2.94 -28.52
C PRO A 117 12.36 2.64 -28.11
N ASP A 118 13.30 2.93 -29.00
CA ASP A 118 14.75 2.67 -28.80
C ASP A 118 15.40 3.48 -27.67
N SER A 119 14.67 4.42 -27.08
CA SER A 119 15.08 5.17 -25.89
C SER A 119 14.99 4.36 -24.58
N LEU A 120 14.44 3.13 -24.64
CA LEU A 120 14.32 2.21 -23.51
C LEU A 120 15.51 1.25 -23.43
N ASN A 121 16.08 1.11 -22.23
CA ASN A 121 17.15 0.15 -21.96
C ASN A 121 16.61 -1.30 -22.07
N GLN A 122 17.47 -2.29 -22.38
CA GLN A 122 17.09 -3.71 -22.49
C GLN A 122 16.31 -4.20 -21.26
N ILE A 123 16.75 -3.82 -20.05
CA ILE A 123 16.05 -4.15 -18.79
C ILE A 123 14.65 -3.52 -18.72
N GLU A 124 14.48 -2.27 -19.21
CA GLU A 124 13.17 -1.61 -19.29
C GLU A 124 12.26 -2.33 -20.29
N LYS A 125 12.80 -2.76 -21.44
CA LYS A 125 12.06 -3.53 -22.46
C LYS A 125 11.60 -4.89 -21.92
N THR A 126 12.48 -5.65 -21.26
CA THR A 126 12.16 -6.96 -20.67
C THR A 126 11.09 -6.87 -19.58
N ILE A 127 11.20 -5.88 -18.69
CA ILE A 127 10.20 -5.68 -17.62
C ILE A 127 8.83 -5.35 -18.22
N LEU A 128 8.78 -4.49 -19.24
CA LEU A 128 7.51 -4.14 -19.89
C LEU A 128 6.94 -5.32 -20.69
N LYS A 129 7.77 -6.08 -21.39
CA LYS A 129 7.36 -7.29 -22.11
C LYS A 129 6.67 -8.29 -21.18
N HIS A 130 7.32 -8.69 -20.10
CA HIS A 130 6.72 -9.62 -19.14
C HIS A 130 5.49 -9.06 -18.41
N LEU A 131 5.41 -7.74 -18.22
CA LEU A 131 4.26 -7.11 -17.60
C LEU A 131 3.03 -7.06 -18.52
N PHE A 132 3.23 -6.76 -19.82
CA PHE A 132 2.14 -6.53 -20.78
C PHE A 132 1.80 -7.76 -21.62
N GLU A 133 2.75 -8.63 -21.93
CA GLU A 133 2.55 -9.85 -22.73
C GLU A 133 2.25 -11.04 -21.82
N ASP A 134 3.15 -11.34 -20.88
CA ASP A 134 3.04 -12.50 -19.99
C ASP A 134 2.18 -12.27 -18.73
N ARG A 135 1.64 -11.05 -18.56
CA ARG A 135 0.81 -10.63 -17.40
C ARG A 135 1.45 -10.98 -16.03
N MET A 136 2.78 -10.97 -15.94
CA MET A 136 3.51 -11.44 -14.76
C MET A 136 3.52 -10.37 -13.63
N PRO A 137 3.31 -10.77 -12.35
CA PRO A 137 3.43 -9.84 -11.23
C PRO A 137 4.88 -9.39 -11.02
N LEU A 138 5.04 -8.16 -10.51
CA LEU A 138 6.35 -7.52 -10.29
C LEU A 138 7.30 -8.34 -9.40
N ASP A 139 6.75 -9.15 -8.49
CA ASP A 139 7.52 -10.03 -7.61
C ASP A 139 8.21 -11.16 -8.37
N LYS A 140 7.53 -11.78 -9.35
CA LYS A 140 8.11 -12.84 -10.19
C LYS A 140 9.16 -12.27 -11.16
N ILE A 141 8.91 -11.08 -11.73
CA ILE A 141 9.88 -10.37 -12.58
C ILE A 141 11.15 -10.00 -11.79
N ALA A 142 10.98 -9.58 -10.53
CA ALA A 142 12.09 -9.26 -9.65
C ALA A 142 12.97 -10.49 -9.36
N LEU A 143 12.34 -11.64 -9.13
CA LEU A 143 13.03 -12.90 -8.91
C LEU A 143 13.78 -13.37 -10.17
N LEU A 144 13.17 -13.26 -11.35
CA LEU A 144 13.78 -13.61 -12.64
C LEU A 144 15.02 -12.77 -12.95
N LEU A 145 14.95 -11.46 -12.68
CA LEU A 145 16.03 -10.51 -12.97
C LEU A 145 17.08 -10.40 -11.85
N GLY A 146 16.93 -11.12 -10.74
CA GLY A 146 17.82 -11.01 -9.57
C GLY A 146 17.78 -9.62 -8.90
N LEU A 147 16.68 -8.88 -9.07
CA LEU A 147 16.50 -7.53 -8.54
C LEU A 147 15.50 -7.53 -7.37
N LYS A 148 15.57 -6.52 -6.50
CA LYS A 148 14.51 -6.29 -5.49
C LYS A 148 13.24 -5.78 -6.18
N ARG A 149 12.05 -6.20 -5.72
CA ARG A 149 10.73 -5.75 -6.24
C ARG A 149 10.64 -4.24 -6.46
N GLU A 150 11.10 -3.46 -5.49
CA GLU A 150 11.06 -2.00 -5.57
C GLU A 150 11.94 -1.45 -6.70
N ARG A 151 13.06 -2.10 -7.03
CA ARG A 151 13.91 -1.73 -8.16
C ARG A 151 13.18 -1.97 -9.49
N VAL A 152 12.45 -3.08 -9.63
CA VAL A 152 11.62 -3.35 -10.80
C VAL A 152 10.49 -2.31 -10.94
N ARG A 153 9.85 -1.94 -9.83
CA ARG A 153 8.82 -0.88 -9.81
C ARG A 153 9.38 0.47 -10.28
N GLN A 154 10.56 0.86 -9.80
CA GLN A 154 11.22 2.10 -10.21
C GLN A 154 11.58 2.10 -11.69
N ILE A 155 12.12 0.99 -12.20
CA ILE A 155 12.46 0.84 -13.62
C ILE A 155 11.20 0.92 -14.47
N LYS A 156 10.11 0.25 -14.07
CA LYS A 156 8.78 0.38 -14.71
C LYS A 156 8.32 1.83 -14.76
N GLN A 157 8.38 2.55 -13.63
CA GLN A 157 7.94 3.95 -13.59
C GLN A 157 8.80 4.85 -14.47
N LYS A 158 10.12 4.63 -14.49
CA LYS A 158 11.05 5.34 -15.36
C LYS A 158 10.75 5.09 -16.83
N ALA A 159 10.52 3.82 -17.21
CA ALA A 159 10.16 3.42 -18.56
C ALA A 159 8.82 4.04 -19.00
N LEU A 160 7.79 3.98 -18.15
CA LEU A 160 6.49 4.61 -18.41
C LEU A 160 6.58 6.14 -18.51
N ARG A 161 7.43 6.79 -17.69
CA ARG A 161 7.68 8.23 -17.81
C ARG A 161 8.36 8.57 -19.14
N LYS A 162 9.38 7.80 -19.55
CA LYS A 162 10.02 7.95 -20.86
C LYS A 162 9.04 7.75 -22.02
N MET A 163 8.13 6.78 -21.91
CA MET A 163 7.05 6.58 -22.89
C MET A 163 6.10 7.79 -22.92
N LYS A 164 5.74 8.35 -21.76
CA LYS A 164 4.85 9.53 -21.67
C LYS A 164 5.47 10.82 -22.19
N ILE A 165 6.81 10.96 -22.14
CA ILE A 165 7.51 12.16 -22.58
C ILE A 165 7.47 12.30 -24.12
N ASN A 166 7.28 11.21 -24.87
CA ASN A 166 7.08 11.22 -26.33
C ASN A 166 5.58 11.35 -26.70
N ASN A 167 4.93 12.42 -26.23
CA ASN A 167 3.52 12.78 -26.46
C ASN A 167 2.97 12.39 -27.85
N ASN A 168 1.80 11.69 -27.89
CA ASN A 168 0.80 11.57 -29.00
C ASN A 168 0.22 10.15 -29.28
N LEU A 169 0.41 9.15 -28.41
CA LEU A 169 -0.24 7.81 -28.57
C LEU A 169 -1.34 7.51 -27.54
N THR A 170 -1.55 8.38 -26.55
CA THR A 170 -2.55 8.15 -25.50
C THR A 170 -3.99 8.33 -25.99
N GLN A 171 -4.21 9.02 -27.11
CA GLN A 171 -5.54 9.22 -27.69
C GLN A 171 -6.11 7.97 -28.36
N SER A 172 -5.29 7.00 -28.80
CA SER A 172 -5.78 5.76 -29.41
C SER A 172 -5.94 4.60 -28.42
N LEU A 173 -5.19 4.58 -27.31
CA LEU A 173 -5.24 3.50 -26.31
C LEU A 173 -6.24 3.74 -25.16
N TYR A 174 -6.68 4.99 -24.96
CA TYR A 174 -7.79 5.33 -24.06
C TYR A 174 -8.64 6.43 -24.71
N PRO A 175 -9.73 6.09 -25.44
CA PRO A 175 -10.70 7.10 -25.80
C PRO A 175 -11.35 7.61 -24.51
N LEU A 176 -11.05 8.84 -24.12
CA LEU A 176 -11.92 9.55 -23.17
C LEU A 176 -13.29 9.56 -23.84
N LYS A 177 -14.29 8.93 -23.21
CA LYS A 177 -15.69 9.16 -23.56
C LYS A 177 -15.95 10.65 -23.38
N THR A 178 -15.76 11.42 -24.45
CA THR A 178 -16.35 12.74 -24.58
C THR A 178 -17.85 12.51 -24.55
N GLY A 179 -18.49 12.87 -23.44
CA GLY A 179 -19.93 12.84 -23.31
C GLY A 179 -20.57 13.61 -24.46
N THR A 180 -21.44 12.92 -25.19
CA THR A 180 -22.55 13.44 -25.98
C THR A 180 -23.76 13.18 -25.08
N VAL A 181 -24.60 14.10 -24.63
CA VAL A 181 -24.92 15.51 -24.94
C VAL A 181 -25.09 16.24 -23.60
#